data_AF-D7LVX2-F1
#
_entry.id   AF-D7LVX2-F1
#
_cell.length_a   1.000
_cell.length_b   1.000
_cell.length_c   1.000
_cell.angle_alpha   90.00
_cell.angle_beta   90.00
_cell.angle_gamma   90.00
#
_symmetry.space_group_name_H-M   'P 1'
#
loop_
_entity.id
_entity.type
_entity.pdbx_description
1 polymer ?
#
loop_
_entity_poly.entity_id
_entity_poly.type
_entity_poly.pdbx_seq_one_letter_code
_entity_poly.pdbx_strand_id
1 'polypeptide(L)'
;VDHRIIRKKIHVRVEQSRCAEEFNVRKKKKKNDELKAAAKVRDETISTKRQPKGPKLGFMVEGMTLETVTLTPIPCDVVNDLKGCY
;
A
#
# COMPACT_ATOMS: atom_id res chain seq x y z
N VAL A 1 19.62 -26.47 6.90
CA VAL A 1 20.77 -25.64 6.51
C VAL A 1 21.81 -26.60 6.00
N ASP A 2 22.05 -26.50 4.70
CA ASP A 2 23.35 -26.53 4.05
C ASP A 2 23.08 -26.33 2.55
N HIS A 3 22.10 -27.03 1.96
CA HIS A 3 21.67 -26.76 0.57
C HIS A 3 20.15 -26.91 0.29
N ARG A 4 19.38 -27.63 1.14
CA ARG A 4 17.93 -27.86 0.95
C ARG A 4 17.13 -27.68 2.24
N ILE A 5 15.95 -27.07 2.13
CA ILE A 5 14.98 -26.96 3.23
C ILE A 5 14.11 -28.22 3.23
N ILE A 6 14.24 -29.04 4.27
CA ILE A 6 13.42 -30.25 4.49
C ILE A 6 12.29 -29.91 5.45
N ARG A 7 11.04 -30.24 5.09
CA ARG A 7 9.88 -30.05 5.98
C ARG A 7 9.95 -31.01 7.16
N LYS A 8 10.05 -30.47 8.36
CA LYS A 8 9.97 -31.25 9.60
C LYS A 8 8.52 -31.26 10.11
N LYS A 9 8.07 -32.41 10.61
CA LYS A 9 6.79 -32.53 11.31
C LYS A 9 7.03 -32.18 12.78
N ILE A 10 6.31 -31.18 13.28
CA ILE A 10 6.49 -30.65 14.63
C ILE A 10 5.22 -30.95 15.42
N HIS A 11 5.35 -31.42 16.66
CA HIS A 11 4.23 -31.58 17.57
C HIS A 11 3.97 -30.24 18.27
N VAL A 12 2.87 -29.59 17.94
CA VAL A 12 2.47 -28.28 18.50
C VAL A 12 1.01 -28.37 18.94
N ARG A 13 0.62 -27.59 19.95
CA ARG A 13 -0.79 -27.40 20.31
C ARG A 13 -1.51 -26.59 19.22
N VAL A 14 -2.83 -26.66 19.18
CA VAL A 14 -3.61 -25.97 18.12
C VAL A 14 -3.61 -24.47 18.38
N GLU A 15 -2.73 -23.75 17.70
CA GLU A 15 -2.75 -22.29 17.56
C GLU A 15 -3.01 -21.95 16.08
N GLN A 16 -4.00 -21.09 15.81
CA GLN A 16 -4.47 -20.85 14.44
C GLN A 16 -3.86 -19.57 13.83
N SER A 17 -3.34 -19.68 12.59
CA SER A 17 -2.88 -18.52 11.81
C SER A 17 -3.96 -18.06 10.81
N ARG A 18 -4.18 -16.73 10.73
CA ARG A 18 -5.20 -16.12 9.84
C ARG A 18 -4.76 -15.98 8.38
N CYS A 19 -3.47 -16.19 8.07
CA CYS A 19 -2.93 -15.99 6.72
C CYS A 19 -3.62 -16.86 5.66
N ALA A 20 -4.04 -18.07 6.03
CA ALA A 20 -4.75 -18.96 5.13
C ALA A 20 -6.20 -18.50 4.87
N GLU A 21 -6.85 -17.88 5.86
CA GLU A 21 -8.24 -17.43 5.79
C GLU A 21 -8.40 -16.31 4.77
N GLU A 22 -7.57 -15.27 4.85
CA GLU A 22 -7.59 -14.18 3.87
C GLU A 22 -7.30 -14.65 2.44
N PHE A 23 -6.38 -15.61 2.31
CA PHE A 23 -6.07 -16.22 1.03
C PHE A 23 -7.25 -17.06 0.51
N ASN A 24 -7.97 -17.77 1.39
CA ASN A 24 -9.13 -18.56 1.03
C ASN A 24 -10.30 -17.68 0.55
N VAL A 25 -10.58 -16.59 1.27
CA VAL A 25 -11.63 -15.61 0.92
C VAL A 25 -11.35 -14.94 -0.43
N ARG A 26 -10.10 -14.53 -0.67
CA ARG A 26 -9.73 -13.80 -1.89
C ARG A 26 -9.46 -14.72 -3.09
N LYS A 27 -8.64 -15.75 -2.90
CA LYS A 27 -8.05 -16.55 -3.99
C LYS A 27 -8.77 -17.87 -4.26
N LYS A 28 -9.46 -18.45 -3.26
CA LYS A 28 -9.75 -19.89 -3.27
C LYS A 28 -11.20 -20.30 -3.56
N LYS A 29 -12.09 -19.40 -3.99
CA LYS A 29 -13.23 -19.71 -4.88
C LYS A 29 -14.18 -18.53 -5.04
N LYS A 30 -14.77 -18.00 -3.97
CA LYS A 30 -15.92 -17.07 -4.04
C LYS A 30 -15.76 -15.88 -5.01
N LYS A 31 -14.93 -14.88 -4.67
CA LYS A 31 -14.90 -13.63 -5.45
C LYS A 31 -14.34 -13.80 -6.87
N ASN A 32 -13.29 -14.58 -7.03
CA ASN A 32 -12.69 -14.80 -8.35
C ASN A 32 -13.55 -15.69 -9.26
N ASP A 33 -14.23 -16.70 -8.70
CA ASP A 33 -15.11 -17.56 -9.48
C ASP A 33 -16.42 -16.84 -9.83
N GLU A 34 -16.95 -16.00 -8.93
CA GLU A 34 -18.05 -15.07 -9.22
C GLU A 34 -17.69 -14.15 -10.40
N LEU A 35 -16.50 -13.53 -10.38
CA LEU A 35 -16.05 -12.66 -11.47
C LEU A 35 -15.86 -13.42 -12.79
N LYS A 36 -15.33 -14.64 -12.76
CA LYS A 36 -15.20 -15.48 -13.97
C LYS A 36 -16.54 -15.96 -14.50
N ALA A 37 -17.49 -16.28 -13.62
CA ALA A 37 -18.84 -16.65 -14.02
C ALA A 37 -19.55 -15.45 -14.68
N ALA A 38 -19.46 -14.26 -14.08
CA ALA A 38 -19.99 -13.03 -14.65
C ALA A 38 -19.34 -12.68 -16.00
N ALA A 39 -18.02 -12.83 -16.11
CA ALA A 39 -17.27 -12.63 -17.35
C ALA A 39 -17.73 -13.55 -18.47
N LYS A 40 -17.94 -14.84 -18.14
CA LYS A 40 -18.42 -15.85 -19.09
C LYS A 40 -19.83 -15.55 -19.58
N VAL A 41 -20.71 -14.99 -18.74
CA VAL A 41 -22.06 -14.55 -19.16
C VAL A 41 -22.00 -13.34 -20.10
N ARG A 42 -20.99 -12.48 -19.92
CA ARG A 42 -20.77 -11.29 -20.77
C ARG A 42 -19.91 -11.57 -22.01
N ASP A 43 -19.44 -12.80 -22.18
CA ASP A 43 -18.46 -13.20 -23.20
C ASP A 43 -17.16 -12.35 -23.21
N GLU A 44 -16.78 -11.83 -22.05
CA GLU A 44 -15.56 -11.02 -21.87
C GLU A 44 -14.43 -11.84 -21.24
N THR A 45 -13.19 -11.59 -21.68
CA THR A 45 -12.00 -12.21 -21.07
C THR A 45 -11.42 -11.29 -20.00
N ILE A 46 -11.58 -11.66 -18.72
CA ILE A 46 -11.10 -10.85 -17.59
C ILE A 46 -9.88 -11.52 -16.91
N SER A 47 -8.84 -10.73 -16.61
CA SER A 47 -7.69 -11.18 -15.82
C SER A 47 -7.98 -11.07 -14.32
N THR A 48 -8.09 -12.19 -13.61
CA THR A 48 -8.25 -12.22 -12.14
C THR A 48 -6.91 -12.17 -11.38
N LYS A 49 -5.80 -11.83 -12.05
CA LYS A 49 -4.48 -11.71 -11.43
C LYS A 49 -4.36 -10.39 -10.67
N ARG A 50 -3.60 -10.38 -9.58
CA ARG A 50 -3.28 -9.15 -8.86
C ARG A 50 -2.42 -8.25 -9.73
N GLN A 51 -2.73 -6.97 -9.77
CA GLN A 51 -1.87 -5.98 -10.41
C GLN A 51 -0.92 -5.40 -9.37
N PRO A 52 0.39 -5.26 -9.69
CA PRO A 52 1.31 -4.52 -8.84
C PRO A 52 0.88 -3.05 -8.76
N LYS A 53 1.40 -2.32 -7.77
CA LYS A 53 1.15 -0.89 -7.67
C LYS A 53 1.74 -0.19 -8.90
N GLY A 54 0.87 0.34 -9.75
CA GLY A 54 1.27 1.13 -10.90
C GLY A 54 1.72 2.53 -10.50
N PRO A 55 2.32 3.29 -11.44
CA PRO A 55 2.54 4.71 -11.25
C PRO A 55 1.21 5.39 -10.92
N LYS A 56 1.25 6.39 -10.02
CA LYS A 56 0.05 7.19 -9.74
C LYS A 56 -0.35 7.87 -11.06
N LEU A 57 -1.63 7.77 -11.40
CA LEU A 57 -2.18 8.53 -12.52
C LEU A 57 -2.09 10.02 -12.20
N GLY A 58 -1.95 10.84 -13.24
CA GLY A 58 -1.99 12.29 -13.09
C GLY A 58 -3.32 12.73 -12.49
N PHE A 59 -3.27 13.68 -11.56
CA PHE A 59 -4.44 14.29 -10.94
C PHE A 59 -4.29 15.80 -11.03
N MET A 60 -5.36 16.50 -11.40
CA MET A 60 -5.39 17.96 -11.39
C MET A 60 -5.68 18.43 -9.97
N VAL A 61 -4.72 19.13 -9.38
CA VAL A 61 -4.92 19.78 -8.07
C VAL A 61 -5.56 21.13 -8.35
N GLU A 62 -6.88 21.22 -8.21
CA GLU A 62 -7.59 22.51 -8.22
C GLU A 62 -7.29 23.26 -6.92
N GLY A 63 -6.81 24.51 -7.01
CA GLY A 63 -6.51 25.34 -5.84
C GLY A 63 -5.03 25.56 -5.51
N MET A 64 -4.11 25.36 -6.46
CA MET A 64 -2.73 25.87 -6.31
C MET A 64 -2.66 27.39 -6.55
N THR A 65 -3.50 28.17 -5.87
CA THR A 65 -3.24 29.58 -5.61
C THR A 65 -2.18 29.67 -4.52
N LEU A 66 -0.93 29.33 -4.86
CA LEU A 66 0.30 29.72 -4.14
C LEU A 66 0.29 29.69 -2.60
N GLU A 67 -0.54 28.88 -1.96
CA GLU A 67 -0.28 28.37 -0.61
C GLU A 67 0.64 27.15 -0.73
N THR A 68 1.73 27.33 -1.48
CA THR A 68 3.03 26.92 -0.94
C THR A 68 3.06 27.58 0.43
N VAL A 69 2.66 26.86 1.47
CA VAL A 69 2.95 27.27 2.82
C VAL A 69 4.46 27.40 2.82
N THR A 70 4.96 28.62 2.62
CA THR A 70 6.24 29.02 3.15
C THR A 70 6.06 28.78 4.63
N LEU A 71 6.37 27.56 5.06
CA LEU A 71 6.93 27.31 6.38
C LEU A 71 8.12 28.25 6.40
N THR A 72 7.86 29.47 6.84
CA THR A 72 8.86 30.50 7.03
C THR A 72 9.96 29.82 7.84
N PRO A 73 11.23 29.84 7.38
CA PRO A 73 12.30 29.44 8.27
C PRO A 73 12.11 30.28 9.54
N ILE A 74 12.12 29.58 10.68
CA ILE A 74 11.87 30.08 12.05
C ILE A 74 12.24 31.57 12.15
N PRO A 75 11.35 32.47 12.64
CA PRO A 75 11.71 33.87 12.79
C PRO A 75 12.96 33.98 13.66
N CYS A 76 13.98 34.68 13.18
CA CYS A 76 15.16 34.97 13.98
C CYS A 76 14.73 35.79 15.20
N ASP A 77 14.62 35.14 16.36
CA ASP A 77 14.33 35.81 17.62
C ASP A 77 15.53 36.69 18.03
N VAL A 78 15.32 38.02 18.00
CA VAL A 78 15.86 39.03 18.93
C VAL A 78 17.38 39.02 19.19
N VAL A 79 18.21 38.73 18.18
CA VAL A 79 19.68 38.95 18.26
C VAL A 79 20.18 39.76 17.06
N ASN A 80 19.49 40.84 16.73
CA ASN A 80 20.02 41.84 15.80
C ASN A 80 19.96 43.28 16.36
N ASP A 81 19.68 43.42 17.66
CA ASP A 81 19.58 44.71 18.37
C ASP A 81 20.92 45.17 18.98
N LEU A 82 22.05 44.52 18.66
CA LEU A 82 23.38 44.88 19.18
C LEU A 82 24.43 45.17 18.10
N LYS A 83 24.04 45.41 16.85
CA LYS A 83 24.91 46.06 15.85
C LYS A 83 24.52 47.52 15.65
N GLY A 84 24.50 48.24 16.77
CA GLY A 84 24.50 49.69 16.85
C GLY A 84 25.40 50.09 18.01
N CYS A 85 26.51 50.75 17.68
CA CYS A 85 27.41 51.47 18.60
C CYS A 85 28.23 50.61 19.57
N TYR A 86 29.41 50.16 19.14
CA TYR A 86 30.74 50.48 19.68
C TYR A 86 31.81 50.05 18.67
#